data_AF-A0A2W0ASD5-F1
#
_entry.id   AF-A0A2W0ASD5-F1
#
_cell.length_a   1.000
_cell.length_b   1.000
_cell.length_c   1.000
_cell.angle_alpha   90.00
_cell.angle_beta   90.00
_cell.angle_gamma   90.00
#
_symmetry.space_group_name_H-M   'P 1'
#
loop_
_entity.id
_entity.type
_entity.pdbx_description
1 polymer ?
#
loop_
_entity_poly.entity_id
_entity_poly.type
_entity_poly.pdbx_seq_one_letter_code
_entity_poly.pdbx_strand_id
1 'polypeptide(L)'
;MAVNSGNRDKITLPLRRTKPMRQSRVVLTLLLCASSYLCAQSEDALRDYFEGRTVVVKQDLPASKTGMDVYPDSASTFNPADYNRRIKQFGVAIRRNESVPLTSVRVRDKSIELQLGGSAAVEGTDGAPAASVAVEKSPRERNLERELERETDSEQQARMQQEL
;
A
#
# COMPACT_ATOMS: atom_id res chain seq x y z
N MET A 1 -18.99 81.58 -55.09
CA MET A 1 -19.47 80.24 -55.51
C MET A 1 -18.70 79.21 -54.71
N ALA A 2 -19.32 78.68 -53.65
CA ALA A 2 -19.96 77.35 -53.62
C ALA A 2 -18.90 76.24 -53.45
N VAL A 3 -18.72 75.71 -52.22
CA VAL A 3 -19.26 74.40 -51.77
C VAL A 3 -18.69 73.27 -52.65
N ASN A 4 -17.86 72.37 -52.13
CA ASN A 4 -18.38 71.21 -51.42
C ASN A 4 -17.27 70.48 -50.63
N SER A 5 -17.51 70.34 -49.33
CA SER A 5 -16.79 69.49 -48.39
C SER A 5 -17.49 68.14 -48.35
N GLY A 6 -16.83 67.08 -48.84
CA GLY A 6 -17.22 65.69 -48.62
C GLY A 6 -16.01 64.91 -48.08
N ASN A 7 -15.93 64.53 -46.79
CA ASN A 7 -16.64 63.39 -46.18
C ASN A 7 -16.09 62.05 -46.70
N ARG A 8 -15.57 61.08 -45.94
CA ARG A 8 -15.40 60.76 -44.51
C ARG A 8 -14.60 59.46 -44.59
N ASP A 9 -13.47 59.32 -43.90
CA ASP A 9 -12.95 57.99 -43.52
C ASP A 9 -12.26 58.08 -42.15
N LYS A 10 -13.07 58.30 -41.11
CA LYS A 10 -12.62 58.09 -39.73
C LYS A 10 -12.85 56.63 -39.39
N ILE A 11 -11.80 55.82 -39.50
CA ILE A 11 -11.79 54.45 -38.98
C ILE A 11 -11.85 54.54 -37.45
N THR A 12 -13.04 54.34 -36.90
CA THR A 12 -13.25 54.20 -35.46
C THR A 12 -13.41 52.72 -35.17
N LEU A 13 -12.36 52.10 -34.63
CA LEU A 13 -12.46 50.75 -34.08
C LEU A 13 -13.29 50.83 -32.79
N PRO A 14 -14.43 50.12 -32.67
CA PRO A 14 -15.12 50.06 -31.40
C PRO A 14 -14.27 49.23 -30.43
N LEU A 15 -13.72 49.91 -29.42
CA LEU A 15 -13.12 49.23 -28.27
C LEU A 15 -14.23 48.43 -27.59
N ARG A 16 -14.13 47.10 -27.69
CA ARG A 16 -15.04 46.13 -27.09
C ARG A 16 -15.02 46.33 -25.57
N ARG A 17 -15.98 47.09 -25.05
CA ARG A 17 -16.18 47.27 -23.61
C ARG A 17 -16.88 46.03 -23.08
N THR A 18 -16.12 45.04 -22.64
CA THR A 18 -16.67 43.94 -21.85
C THR A 18 -17.18 44.51 -20.52
N LYS A 19 -18.45 44.26 -20.23
CA LYS A 19 -19.16 44.76 -19.06
C LYS A 19 -18.53 44.15 -17.79
N PRO A 20 -17.94 44.94 -16.88
CA PRO A 20 -17.44 44.37 -15.64
C PRO A 20 -18.59 44.22 -14.64
N MET A 21 -18.49 43.14 -13.87
CA MET A 21 -19.11 42.93 -12.55
C MET A 21 -20.61 42.62 -12.49
N ARG A 22 -20.87 41.31 -12.43
CA ARG A 22 -21.86 40.68 -11.53
C ARG A 22 -21.61 39.18 -11.32
N GLN A 23 -20.74 38.58 -12.13
CA GLN A 23 -20.32 37.18 -12.00
C GLN A 23 -19.05 37.00 -11.16
N SER A 24 -18.31 38.08 -10.87
CA SER A 24 -17.01 38.02 -10.18
C SER A 24 -17.09 37.63 -8.70
N ARG A 25 -18.28 37.69 -8.08
CA ARG A 25 -18.47 37.25 -6.69
C ARG A 25 -18.79 35.76 -6.57
N VAL A 26 -19.38 35.15 -7.60
CA VAL A 26 -19.74 33.72 -7.60
C VAL A 26 -18.50 32.84 -7.81
N VAL A 27 -17.55 33.32 -8.62
CA VAL A 27 -16.28 32.62 -8.87
C VAL A 27 -15.42 32.56 -7.60
N LEU A 28 -15.43 33.59 -6.76
CA LEU A 28 -14.63 33.65 -5.53
C LEU A 28 -15.17 32.70 -4.44
N THR A 29 -16.49 32.54 -4.30
CA THR A 29 -17.09 31.59 -3.35
C THR A 29 -16.93 30.13 -3.80
N LEU A 30 -16.97 29.84 -5.11
CA LEU A 30 -16.71 28.49 -5.61
C LEU A 30 -15.24 28.07 -5.40
N LEU A 31 -14.30 29.03 -5.45
CA LEU A 31 -12.88 28.79 -5.24
C LEU A 31 -12.56 28.44 -3.77
N LEU A 32 -13.27 29.01 -2.79
CA LEU A 32 -13.05 28.70 -1.38
C LEU A 32 -13.52 27.28 -0.99
N CYS A 33 -14.64 26.81 -1.56
CA CYS A 33 -15.17 25.47 -1.27
C CYS A 33 -14.40 24.33 -1.96
N ALA A 34 -13.58 24.62 -2.97
CA ALA A 34 -12.76 23.61 -3.64
C ALA A 34 -11.52 23.18 -2.82
N SER A 35 -11.16 23.96 -1.78
CA SER A 35 -9.96 23.71 -0.95
C SER A 35 -10.07 22.46 -0.07
N SER A 36 -11.29 21.98 0.19
CA SER A 36 -11.55 20.87 1.12
C SER A 36 -11.33 19.48 0.53
N TYR A 37 -11.01 19.38 -0.77
CA TYR A 37 -10.84 18.09 -1.45
C TYR A 37 -9.39 17.61 -1.51
N LEU A 38 -8.44 18.34 -0.93
CA LEU A 38 -7.13 17.79 -0.58
C LEU A 38 -7.23 17.05 0.76
N CYS A 39 -8.07 16.01 0.82
CA CYS A 39 -7.99 15.04 1.89
C CYS A 39 -6.68 14.26 1.69
N ALA A 40 -5.59 14.76 2.27
CA ALA A 40 -4.53 13.87 2.69
C ALA A 40 -5.19 12.80 3.57
N GLN A 41 -5.26 11.56 3.09
CA GLN A 41 -5.75 10.47 3.93
C GLN A 41 -4.74 10.33 5.07
N SER A 42 -5.16 10.66 6.28
CA SER A 42 -4.29 10.53 7.46
C SER A 42 -3.99 9.05 7.69
N GLU A 43 -2.82 8.77 8.28
CA GLU A 43 -2.47 7.40 8.67
C GLU A 43 -3.56 6.80 9.56
N ASP A 44 -4.08 7.55 10.53
CA ASP A 44 -5.15 7.08 11.42
C ASP A 44 -6.41 6.68 10.64
N ALA A 45 -6.83 7.47 9.64
CA ALA A 45 -8.00 7.13 8.82
C ALA A 45 -7.77 5.86 7.98
N LEU A 46 -6.54 5.66 7.49
CA LEU A 46 -6.18 4.44 6.77
C LEU A 46 -6.13 3.23 7.70
N ARG A 47 -5.59 3.39 8.90
CA ARG A 47 -5.52 2.32 9.91
C ARG A 47 -6.92 1.90 10.35
N ASP A 48 -7.77 2.84 10.74
CA ASP A 48 -9.15 2.58 11.13
C ASP A 48 -9.96 1.89 10.02
N TYR A 49 -9.65 2.21 8.76
CA TYR A 49 -10.36 1.62 7.62
C TYR A 49 -9.82 0.24 7.24
N PHE A 50 -8.49 0.03 7.22
CA PHE A 50 -7.91 -1.19 6.66
C PHE A 50 -7.48 -2.22 7.70
N GLU A 51 -7.04 -1.83 8.89
CA GLU A 51 -6.60 -2.79 9.91
C GLU A 51 -7.76 -3.70 10.34
N GLY A 52 -7.49 -5.00 10.41
CA GLY A 52 -8.49 -6.02 10.73
C GLY A 52 -9.42 -6.41 9.57
N ARG A 53 -9.37 -5.71 8.42
CA ARG A 53 -10.10 -6.10 7.22
C ARG A 53 -9.30 -7.06 6.37
N THR A 54 -10.02 -7.91 5.64
CA THR A 54 -9.43 -8.86 4.71
C THR A 54 -9.31 -8.23 3.33
N VAL A 55 -8.15 -8.41 2.70
CA VAL A 55 -7.88 -7.99 1.33
C VAL A 55 -7.53 -9.20 0.46
N VAL A 56 -7.89 -9.13 -0.81
CA VAL A 56 -7.57 -10.17 -1.79
C VAL A 56 -6.28 -9.80 -2.51
N VAL A 57 -5.28 -10.66 -2.42
CA VAL A 57 -4.00 -10.42 -3.08
C VAL A 57 -4.10 -10.77 -4.57
N LYS A 58 -3.70 -9.85 -5.45
CA LYS A 58 -3.82 -10.05 -6.91
C LYS A 58 -2.60 -10.68 -7.58
N GLN A 59 -1.51 -10.87 -6.85
CA GLN A 59 -0.26 -11.49 -7.29
C GLN A 59 0.30 -12.38 -6.19
N ASP A 60 1.16 -13.33 -6.53
CA ASP A 60 1.86 -14.07 -5.47
C ASP A 60 2.76 -13.11 -4.70
N LEU A 61 2.84 -13.24 -3.38
CA LEU A 61 3.77 -12.46 -2.56
C LEU A 61 4.94 -13.34 -2.12
N PRO A 62 6.18 -12.84 -2.25
CA PRO A 62 7.35 -13.60 -1.86
C PRO A 62 7.38 -13.79 -0.34
N ALA A 63 7.94 -14.91 0.12
CA ALA A 63 8.18 -15.16 1.55
C ALA A 63 9.38 -14.34 2.07
N SER A 64 9.31 -13.02 1.94
CA SER A 64 10.35 -12.07 2.32
C SER A 64 9.79 -10.99 3.23
N LYS A 65 10.58 -10.58 4.23
CA LYS A 65 10.26 -9.44 5.10
C LYS A 65 10.08 -8.12 4.34
N THR A 66 10.67 -8.01 3.16
CA THR A 66 10.62 -6.81 2.31
C THR A 66 9.42 -6.80 1.36
N GLY A 67 8.67 -7.90 1.24
CA GLY A 67 7.48 -7.97 0.40
C GLY A 67 7.73 -7.64 -1.08
N MET A 68 6.84 -6.83 -1.65
CA MET A 68 6.86 -6.36 -3.04
C MET A 68 6.46 -4.88 -3.11
N ASP A 69 7.20 -4.10 -3.89
CA ASP A 69 6.91 -2.68 -4.12
C ASP A 69 5.91 -2.51 -5.26
N VAL A 70 4.91 -1.65 -5.05
CA VAL A 70 3.83 -1.36 -6.00
C VAL A 70 3.76 0.14 -6.28
N TYR A 71 3.67 0.50 -7.56
CA TYR A 71 3.63 1.87 -8.07
C TYR A 71 2.31 2.11 -8.83
N PRO A 72 1.24 2.54 -8.15
CA PRO A 72 -0.10 2.63 -8.75
C PRO A 72 -0.18 3.60 -9.93
N ASP A 73 0.57 4.70 -9.86
CA ASP A 73 0.55 5.78 -10.86
C ASP A 73 1.55 5.55 -12.01
N SER A 74 2.30 4.46 -11.98
CA SER A 74 3.28 4.11 -13.01
C SER A 74 2.65 3.23 -14.10
N ALA A 75 3.09 3.41 -15.34
CA ALA A 75 2.74 2.51 -16.45
C ALA A 75 3.16 1.05 -16.16
N SER A 76 4.20 0.86 -15.35
CA SER A 76 4.59 -0.43 -14.81
C SER A 76 4.34 -0.44 -13.30
N THR A 77 3.30 -1.16 -12.88
CA THR A 77 2.83 -1.20 -11.49
C THR A 77 3.80 -1.86 -10.53
N PHE A 78 4.74 -2.67 -11.00
CA PHE A 78 5.82 -3.29 -10.21
C PHE A 78 6.96 -3.74 -11.14
N ASN A 79 8.15 -4.02 -10.61
CA ASN A 79 9.27 -4.52 -11.40
C ASN A 79 9.21 -6.06 -11.56
N PRO A 80 8.98 -6.60 -12.77
CA PRO A 80 8.86 -8.05 -12.98
C PRO A 80 10.15 -8.82 -12.74
N ALA A 81 11.32 -8.21 -13.01
CA ALA A 81 12.61 -8.86 -12.81
C ALA A 81 12.92 -9.03 -11.31
N ASP A 82 12.63 -8.00 -10.52
CA ASP A 82 12.77 -8.06 -9.05
C ASP A 82 11.78 -9.04 -8.44
N TYR A 83 10.53 -9.00 -8.88
CA TYR A 83 9.50 -9.96 -8.49
C TYR A 83 9.95 -11.41 -8.74
N ASN A 84 10.32 -11.75 -9.98
CA ASN A 84 10.71 -13.11 -10.34
C ASN A 84 11.95 -13.58 -9.56
N ARG A 85 12.91 -12.68 -9.33
CA ARG A 85 14.09 -13.00 -8.50
C ARG A 85 13.68 -13.33 -7.06
N ARG A 86 12.82 -12.52 -6.45
CA ARG A 86 12.35 -12.74 -5.06
C ARG A 86 11.54 -14.02 -4.93
N ILE A 87 10.65 -14.32 -5.89
CA ILE A 87 9.86 -15.56 -5.89
C ILE A 87 10.77 -16.79 -6.00
N LYS A 88 11.79 -16.76 -6.86
CA LYS A 88 12.77 -17.86 -6.96
C LYS A 88 13.61 -18.02 -5.69
N GLN A 89 13.99 -16.92 -5.06
CA GLN A 89 14.88 -16.92 -3.90
C GLN A 89 14.16 -17.33 -2.60
N PHE A 90 12.94 -16.82 -2.39
CA PHE A 90 12.23 -16.98 -1.13
C PHE A 90 11.01 -17.90 -1.23
N GLY A 91 10.57 -18.25 -2.44
CA GLY A 91 9.29 -18.92 -2.64
C GLY A 91 8.10 -17.98 -2.43
N VAL A 92 6.90 -18.56 -2.47
CA VAL A 92 5.62 -17.84 -2.32
C VAL A 92 5.07 -18.07 -0.92
N ALA A 93 4.82 -16.99 -0.17
CA ALA A 93 4.16 -17.04 1.13
C ALA A 93 2.63 -16.91 1.03
N ILE A 94 2.17 -15.94 0.25
CA ILE A 94 0.74 -15.68 0.02
C ILE A 94 0.48 -15.84 -1.47
N ARG A 95 -0.50 -16.66 -1.83
CA ARG A 95 -0.85 -16.97 -3.21
C ARG A 95 -1.73 -15.88 -3.80
N ARG A 96 -1.69 -15.75 -5.12
CA ARG A 96 -2.68 -14.99 -5.88
C ARG A 96 -4.09 -15.46 -5.54
N ASN A 97 -5.00 -14.51 -5.41
CA ASN A 97 -6.41 -14.65 -5.03
C ASN A 97 -6.64 -15.13 -3.60
N GLU A 98 -5.60 -15.15 -2.78
CA GLU A 98 -5.74 -15.44 -1.36
C GLU A 98 -6.26 -14.20 -0.61
N SER A 99 -7.19 -14.46 0.31
CA SER A 99 -7.79 -13.46 1.19
C SER A 99 -7.02 -13.44 2.51
N VAL A 100 -6.34 -12.33 2.80
CA VAL A 100 -5.51 -12.19 4.00
C VAL A 100 -5.89 -10.94 4.79
N PRO A 101 -5.87 -11.00 6.13
CA PRO A 101 -6.16 -9.83 6.96
C PRO A 101 -5.02 -8.80 6.82
N LEU A 102 -5.35 -7.52 6.78
CA LEU A 102 -4.39 -6.45 6.84
C LEU A 102 -4.16 -6.08 8.31
N THR A 103 -2.92 -6.24 8.78
CA THR A 103 -2.57 -6.14 10.20
C THR A 103 -2.00 -4.79 10.60
N SER A 104 -1.39 -4.07 9.65
CA SER A 104 -0.85 -2.74 9.91
C SER A 104 -0.80 -1.91 8.63
N VAL A 105 -1.16 -0.62 8.75
CA VAL A 105 -0.89 0.39 7.73
C VAL A 105 0.05 1.43 8.32
N ARG A 106 1.10 1.80 7.58
CA ARG A 106 1.99 2.91 7.93
C ARG A 106 2.16 3.84 6.76
N VAL A 107 2.01 5.14 6.98
CA VAL A 107 2.23 6.15 5.96
C VAL A 107 3.62 6.75 6.18
N ARG A 108 4.43 6.73 5.12
CA ARG A 108 5.72 7.42 5.07
C ARG A 108 5.65 8.52 4.02
N ASP A 109 6.64 9.40 4.03
CA ASP A 109 6.70 10.57 3.13
C ASP A 109 6.50 10.23 1.65
N LYS A 110 6.93 9.05 1.21
CA LYS A 110 6.91 8.64 -0.21
C LYS A 110 6.29 7.25 -0.45
N SER A 111 5.78 6.59 0.57
CA SER A 111 5.25 5.23 0.45
C SER A 111 4.23 4.93 1.54
N ILE A 112 3.36 3.97 1.26
CA ILE A 112 2.47 3.39 2.25
C ILE A 112 2.87 1.93 2.40
N GLU A 113 3.18 1.52 3.62
CA GLU A 113 3.54 0.15 3.95
C GLU A 113 2.31 -0.58 4.49
N LEU A 114 1.98 -1.71 3.86
CA LEU A 114 0.88 -2.57 4.25
C LEU A 114 1.43 -3.89 4.75
N GLN A 115 1.14 -4.23 6.00
CA GLN A 115 1.46 -5.54 6.55
C GLN A 115 0.25 -6.45 6.43
N LEU A 116 0.48 -7.64 5.88
CA LEU A 116 -0.54 -8.67 5.72
C LEU A 116 -0.28 -9.75 6.76
N GLY A 117 -1.34 -10.26 7.37
CA GLY A 117 -1.26 -11.44 8.22
C GLY A 117 -0.83 -12.63 7.37
N GLY A 118 0.18 -13.36 7.86
CA GLY A 118 0.60 -14.60 7.21
C GLY A 118 -0.54 -15.59 7.18
N SER A 119 -0.83 -16.16 6.01
CA SER A 119 -1.79 -17.23 5.90
C SER A 119 -1.14 -18.54 6.35
N ALA A 120 -1.41 -18.92 7.59
CA ALA A 120 -1.61 -20.32 7.89
C ALA A 120 -3.12 -20.54 7.75
N ALA A 121 -3.53 -21.49 6.91
CA ALA A 121 -4.92 -21.82 6.60
C ALA A 121 -5.86 -21.59 7.79
N VAL A 122 -6.71 -20.56 7.70
CA VAL A 122 -7.83 -20.37 8.63
C VAL A 122 -8.99 -21.19 8.09
N GLU A 123 -8.98 -22.48 8.39
CA GLU A 123 -10.23 -23.20 8.57
C GLU A 123 -10.65 -23.03 10.03
N GLY A 124 -11.73 -22.28 10.25
CA GLY A 124 -12.51 -22.34 11.50
C GLY A 124 -12.41 -21.12 12.40
N THR A 125 -13.45 -20.28 12.31
CA THR A 125 -14.17 -19.61 13.41
C THR A 125 -13.39 -18.75 14.43
N ASP A 126 -13.79 -17.48 14.47
CA ASP A 126 -13.94 -16.61 15.64
C ASP A 126 -12.78 -16.52 16.66
N GLY A 127 -12.03 -15.42 16.53
CA GLY A 127 -11.57 -14.62 17.67
C GLY A 127 -10.52 -15.23 18.59
N ALA A 128 -9.25 -15.26 18.15
CA ALA A 128 -8.08 -15.20 19.03
C ALA A 128 -6.84 -14.74 18.24
N PRO A 129 -5.90 -13.99 18.85
CA PRO A 129 -4.69 -13.54 18.16
C PRO A 129 -3.85 -14.76 17.76
N ALA A 130 -3.39 -14.75 16.52
CA ALA A 130 -2.63 -15.83 15.91
C ALA A 130 -1.42 -16.21 16.78
N ALA A 131 -1.54 -17.34 17.46
CA ALA A 131 -0.40 -18.05 18.02
C ALA A 131 0.50 -18.47 16.86
N SER A 132 1.80 -18.23 17.02
CA SER A 132 2.87 -18.74 16.19
C SER A 132 2.57 -20.19 15.80
N VAL A 133 2.53 -20.50 14.50
CA VAL A 133 2.42 -21.87 14.02
C VAL A 133 3.59 -22.65 14.62
N ALA A 134 3.30 -23.50 15.60
CA ALA A 134 4.23 -24.51 16.05
C ALA A 134 4.44 -25.44 14.86
N VAL A 135 5.57 -25.29 14.18
CA VAL A 135 6.07 -26.30 13.26
C VAL A 135 6.12 -27.59 14.08
N GLU A 136 5.30 -28.59 13.72
CA GLU A 136 5.31 -29.85 14.44
C GLU A 136 6.72 -30.45 14.36
N LYS A 137 7.36 -30.58 15.52
CA LYS A 137 8.71 -31.14 15.64
C LYS A 137 8.78 -32.48 14.94
N SER A 138 9.82 -32.66 14.13
CA SER A 138 10.03 -33.93 13.46
C SER A 138 10.16 -35.05 14.52
N PRO A 139 9.79 -36.31 14.21
CA PRO A 139 10.03 -37.44 15.11
C PRO A 139 11.49 -37.54 15.58
N ARG A 140 12.43 -37.05 14.75
CA ARG A 140 13.86 -36.98 15.05
C ARG A 140 14.18 -35.92 16.12
N GLU A 141 13.66 -34.69 15.98
CA GLU A 141 13.84 -33.62 16.99
C GLU A 141 13.28 -34.02 18.37
N ARG A 142 12.09 -34.64 18.40
CA ARG A 142 11.50 -35.15 19.65
C ARG A 142 12.32 -36.26 20.31
N ASN A 143 13.15 -36.97 19.55
CA ASN A 143 14.07 -37.95 20.10
C ASN A 143 15.33 -37.27 20.65
N LEU A 144 15.88 -36.29 19.93
CA LEU A 144 17.03 -35.51 20.39
C LEU A 144 16.76 -34.81 21.72
N GLU A 145 15.59 -34.19 21.90
CA GLU A 145 15.23 -33.53 23.17
C GLU A 145 15.18 -34.52 24.35
N ARG A 146 14.65 -35.72 24.10
CA ARG A 146 14.57 -36.79 25.11
C ARG A 146 15.95 -37.35 25.45
N GLU A 147 16.89 -37.33 24.51
CA GLU A 147 18.29 -37.72 24.75
C GLU A 147 19.03 -36.62 25.53
N LEU A 148 18.79 -35.35 25.19
CA LEU A 148 19.35 -34.18 25.88
C LEU A 148 18.95 -34.10 27.36
N GLU A 149 17.70 -34.43 27.69
CA GLU A 149 17.21 -34.48 29.06
C GLU A 149 17.86 -35.59 29.92
N ARG A 150 18.40 -36.64 29.28
CA ARG A 150 19.04 -37.77 29.96
C ARG A 150 20.57 -37.68 29.95
N GLU A 151 21.13 -36.86 29.08
CA GLU A 151 22.57 -36.69 28.97
C GLU A 151 23.11 -35.90 30.17
N THR A 152 24.20 -36.39 30.76
CA THR A 152 24.82 -35.76 31.95
C THR A 152 26.13 -35.05 31.59
N ASP A 153 26.69 -35.34 30.42
CA ASP A 153 27.91 -34.71 29.91
C ASP A 153 27.62 -33.39 29.19
N SER A 154 28.22 -32.30 29.70
CA SER A 154 28.06 -30.95 29.17
C SER A 154 28.57 -30.77 27.75
N GLU A 155 29.60 -31.52 27.32
CA GLU A 155 30.12 -31.40 25.95
C GLU A 155 29.21 -32.09 24.93
N GLN A 156 28.63 -33.24 25.32
CA GLN A 156 27.66 -33.98 24.51
C GLN A 156 26.34 -33.19 24.37
N GLN A 157 25.86 -32.60 25.47
CA GLN A 157 24.70 -31.71 25.46
C GLN A 157 24.87 -30.53 24.48
N ALA A 158 26.02 -29.87 24.50
CA ALA A 158 26.29 -28.73 23.63
C ALA A 158 26.27 -29.11 22.13
N ARG A 159 26.76 -30.32 21.80
CA ARG A 159 26.69 -30.86 20.42
C ARG A 159 25.26 -31.17 20.01
N MET A 160 24.48 -31.82 20.88
CA MET A 160 23.08 -32.13 20.60
C MET A 160 22.19 -30.88 20.49
N GLN A 161 22.50 -29.81 21.22
CA GLN A 161 21.81 -28.51 21.09
C GLN A 161 22.11 -27.80 19.76
N GLN A 162 23.24 -28.09 19.09
CA GLN A 162 23.55 -27.56 17.77
C GLN A 162 22.82 -28.30 16.64
N GLU A 163 22.27 -29.48 16.92
CA GLU A 163 21.53 -30.32 15.96
C GLU A 163 20.01 -30.12 16.03
N LEU A 164 19.52 -29.37 17.03
CA LEU A 164 18.13 -28.89 17.15
C LEU A 164 17.93 -27.59 16.35
#